data_AF-A0A109LDB5-F1
#
_entry.id   AF-A0A109LDB5-F1
#
_cell.length_a   1.000
_cell.length_b   1.000
_cell.length_c   1.000
_cell.angle_alpha   90.00
_cell.angle_beta   90.00
_cell.angle_gamma   90.00
#
_symmetry.space_group_name_H-M   'P 1'
#
loop_
_entity.id
_entity.type
_entity.pdbx_description
1 polymer ?
#
loop_
_entity_poly.entity_id
_entity_poly.type
_entity_poly.pdbx_seq_one_letter_code
_entity_poly.pdbx_strand_id
1 'polypeptide(L)'
;MSTLLNDWCAFCEGRTYFDKSHFLALFKVRSSLAEITEALSYFPQADNLVSRVNEVIQAGTLEDKLYLCPTIESSDFELMQKAKL
;
A
#
# COMPACT_ATOMS: atom_id res chain seq x y z
N MET A 1 12.83 9.98 0.94
CA MET A 1 13.07 8.98 1.99
C MET A 1 12.67 9.59 3.32
N SER A 2 11.45 9.28 3.76
CA SER A 2 10.92 9.75 5.03
C SER A 2 11.69 9.14 6.21
N THR A 3 11.79 9.88 7.31
CA THR A 3 12.41 9.38 8.56
C THR A 3 11.77 8.07 9.02
N LEU A 4 10.46 7.93 8.80
CA LEU A 4 9.68 6.75 9.17
C LEU A 4 10.04 5.50 8.33
N LEU A 5 10.36 5.65 7.05
CA LEU A 5 10.83 4.54 6.21
C LEU A 5 12.22 4.07 6.64
N ASN A 6 13.12 5.00 6.99
CA ASN A 6 14.44 4.63 7.51
C ASN A 6 14.34 3.85 8.82
N ASP A 7 13.46 4.28 9.74
CA ASP A 7 13.18 3.56 10.98
C ASP A 7 12.62 2.17 10.72
N TRP A 8 11.74 2.04 9.71
CA TRP A 8 11.17 0.75 9.29
C TRP A 8 12.27 -0.19 8.78
N CYS A 9 13.14 0.26 7.88
CA CYS A 9 14.26 -0.54 7.39
C CYS A 9 15.18 -0.95 8.54
N ALA A 10 15.54 -0.02 9.44
CA ALA A 10 16.37 -0.35 10.61
C ALA A 10 15.72 -1.36 11.57
N PHE A 11 14.38 -1.32 11.73
CA PHE A 11 13.62 -2.30 12.50
C PHE A 11 13.66 -3.68 11.85
N CYS A 12 13.37 -3.76 10.54
CA CYS A 12 13.33 -5.02 9.81
C CYS A 12 14.71 -5.68 9.68
N GLU A 13 15.78 -4.88 9.56
CA GLU A 13 17.16 -5.36 9.55
C GLU A 13 17.68 -5.76 10.96
N GLY A 14 16.89 -5.51 12.02
CA GLY A 14 17.28 -5.79 13.40
C GLY A 14 18.34 -4.84 13.97
N ARG A 15 18.57 -3.69 13.31
CA ARG A 15 19.54 -2.67 13.77
C ARG A 15 19.04 -1.90 14.99
N THR A 16 17.73 -1.68 15.07
CA THR A 16 17.10 -0.89 16.14
C THR A 16 15.76 -1.49 16.54
N TYR A 17 15.45 -1.49 17.83
CA TYR A 17 14.12 -1.86 18.32
C TYR A 17 13.16 -0.67 18.29
N PHE A 18 11.97 -0.88 17.74
CA PHE A 18 10.87 0.07 17.76
C PHE A 18 9.60 -0.64 18.22
N ASP A 19 8.71 0.08 18.90
CA ASP A 19 7.36 -0.42 19.13
C ASP A 19 6.58 -0.47 17.81
N LYS A 20 5.75 -1.51 17.61
CA LYS A 20 5.02 -1.68 16.33
C LYS A 20 4.08 -0.52 16.02
N SER A 21 3.56 0.17 17.04
CA SER A 21 2.70 1.34 16.83
C SER A 21 3.43 2.53 16.18
N HIS A 22 4.77 2.57 16.26
CA HIS A 22 5.60 3.58 15.58
C HIS A 22 5.32 3.64 14.07
N PHE A 23 5.01 2.49 13.45
CA PHE A 23 4.81 2.35 12.02
C PHE A 23 3.36 2.51 11.54
N LEU A 24 2.42 2.91 12.41
CA LEU A 24 1.00 3.07 12.05
C LEU A 24 0.74 4.03 10.88
N ALA A 25 1.65 4.98 10.67
CA ALA A 25 1.57 5.97 9.61
C ALA A 25 2.39 5.63 8.36
N LEU A 26 3.08 4.47 8.31
CA LEU A 26 4.05 4.13 7.27
C LEU A 26 3.47 4.28 5.85
N PHE A 27 2.24 3.82 5.64
CA PHE A 27 1.53 3.93 4.36
C PHE A 27 0.47 5.05 4.31
N LYS A 28 0.32 5.84 5.39
CA LYS A 28 -0.65 6.95 5.44
C LYS A 28 -0.07 8.26 4.91
N VAL A 29 1.24 8.45 5.05
CA VAL A 29 1.93 9.61 4.49
C VAL A 29 2.01 9.44 2.97
N ARG A 30 1.92 10.54 2.20
CA ARG A 30 2.20 10.52 0.76
C ARG A 30 3.57 9.88 0.53
N SER A 31 3.54 8.66 0.03
CA SER A 31 4.72 7.84 -0.21
C SER A 31 4.83 7.61 -1.70
N SER A 32 6.02 7.81 -2.25
CA SER A 32 6.29 7.44 -3.64
C SER A 32 6.19 5.92 -3.83
N LEU A 33 5.93 5.45 -5.06
CA LEU A 33 5.95 4.02 -5.37
C LEU A 33 7.27 3.35 -4.95
N ALA A 34 8.39 4.05 -5.10
CA ALA A 34 9.70 3.57 -4.68
C ALA A 34 9.74 3.34 -3.16
N GLU A 35 9.25 4.29 -2.36
CA GLU A 35 9.19 4.18 -0.90
C GLU A 35 8.23 3.07 -0.44
N ILE A 36 7.09 2.88 -1.13
CA ILE A 36 6.16 1.78 -0.84
C ILE A 36 6.82 0.43 -1.17
N THR A 37 7.49 0.33 -2.32
CA THR A 37 8.19 -0.88 -2.76
C THR A 37 9.28 -1.28 -1.77
N GLU A 38 10.06 -0.31 -1.30
CA GLU A 38 11.08 -0.53 -0.29
C GLU A 38 10.48 -1.02 1.03
N ALA A 39 9.41 -0.38 1.52
CA ALA A 39 8.73 -0.82 2.73
C ALA A 39 8.21 -2.26 2.63
N LEU A 40 7.71 -2.65 1.45
CA LEU A 40 7.17 -3.99 1.19
C LEU A 40 8.24 -5.07 1.01
N SER A 41 9.49 -4.71 0.74
CA SER A 41 10.58 -5.66 0.46
C SER A 41 10.89 -6.62 1.63
N TYR A 42 10.56 -6.21 2.86
CA TYR A 42 10.78 -7.02 4.08
C TYR A 42 9.67 -8.05 4.35
N PHE A 43 8.61 -8.08 3.55
CA PHE A 43 7.54 -9.07 3.68
C PHE A 43 7.86 -10.33 2.86
N PRO A 44 7.51 -11.53 3.33
CA PRO A 44 7.72 -12.77 2.57
C PRO A 44 7.04 -12.81 1.19
N GLN A 45 6.02 -11.97 0.98
CA GLN A 45 5.25 -11.89 -0.26
C GLN A 45 5.52 -10.59 -1.03
N ALA A 46 6.71 -9.99 -0.86
CA ALA A 46 7.07 -8.68 -1.42
C ALA A 46 6.65 -8.52 -2.89
N ASP A 47 7.02 -9.46 -3.76
CA ASP A 47 6.72 -9.38 -5.20
C ASP A 47 5.21 -9.27 -5.49
N ASN A 48 4.40 -10.08 -4.80
CA ASN A 48 2.94 -10.07 -4.94
C ASN A 48 2.33 -8.76 -4.43
N LEU A 49 2.85 -8.24 -3.31
CA LEU A 49 2.40 -6.99 -2.72
C LEU A 49 2.73 -5.79 -3.63
N VAL A 50 3.95 -5.76 -4.18
CA VAL A 50 4.40 -4.72 -5.11
C VAL A 50 3.58 -4.75 -6.40
N SER A 51 3.33 -5.94 -6.97
CA SER A 51 2.45 -6.08 -8.14
C SER A 51 1.06 -5.51 -7.86
N ARG A 52 0.47 -5.87 -6.72
CA ARG A 52 -0.87 -5.39 -6.35
C ARG A 52 -0.89 -3.88 -6.14
N VAL A 53 0.10 -3.32 -5.46
CA VAL A 53 0.20 -1.87 -5.26
C VAL A 53 0.33 -1.14 -6.61
N ASN A 54 1.13 -1.68 -7.54
CA ASN A 54 1.24 -1.12 -8.88
C ASN A 54 -0.09 -1.14 -9.62
N GLU A 55 -0.83 -2.25 -9.61
CA GLU A 55 -2.17 -2.34 -10.20
C GLU A 55 -3.10 -1.26 -9.64
N VAL A 56 -3.06 -1.06 -8.32
CA VAL A 56 -3.89 -0.06 -7.62
C VAL A 56 -3.51 1.36 -8.01
N ILE A 57 -2.22 1.68 -8.10
CA ILE A 57 -1.74 3.01 -8.52
C ILE A 57 -2.13 3.29 -9.97
N GLN A 58 -2.01 2.30 -10.85
CA GLN A 58 -2.36 2.42 -12.27
C GLN A 58 -3.87 2.50 -12.51
N ALA A 59 -4.70 2.02 -11.58
CA ALA A 59 -6.16 2.12 -11.68
C ALA A 59 -6.68 3.57 -11.56
N GLY A 60 -5.87 4.50 -11.04
CA GLY A 60 -6.16 5.92 -11.02
C GLY A 60 -6.05 6.55 -9.62
N THR A 61 -6.40 7.84 -9.55
CA THR A 61 -6.35 8.64 -8.32
C THR A 61 -7.66 9.40 -8.13
N LEU A 62 -8.12 9.53 -6.90
CA LEU A 62 -9.20 10.46 -6.52
C LEU A 62 -8.58 11.56 -5.67
N GLU A 63 -8.78 12.83 -6.04
CA GLU A 63 -8.35 14.00 -5.24
C GLU A 63 -6.89 13.91 -4.77
N ASP A 64 -5.97 13.62 -5.69
CA ASP A 64 -4.53 13.45 -5.43
C ASP A 64 -4.17 12.37 -4.39
N LYS A 65 -5.05 11.37 -4.20
CA LYS A 65 -4.86 10.19 -3.36
C LYS A 65 -5.05 8.92 -4.21
N LEU A 66 -4.29 7.88 -3.87
CA LEU A 66 -4.46 6.55 -4.45
C LEU A 66 -5.85 6.03 -4.08
N TYR A 67 -6.72 5.90 -5.08
CA TYR A 67 -8.12 5.54 -4.85
C TYR A 67 -8.41 4.16 -5.43
N LEU A 68 -8.84 3.26 -4.54
CA LEU A 68 -9.35 1.95 -4.86
C LEU A 68 -10.85 2.06 -5.16
N CYS A 69 -11.22 2.59 -6.33
CA CYS A 69 -12.55 2.29 -6.86
C CYS A 69 -12.45 1.72 -8.27
N PRO A 70 -13.28 0.71 -8.58
CA PRO A 70 -13.40 0.23 -9.95
C PRO A 70 -13.78 1.41 -10.86
N THR A 71 -13.08 1.52 -11.98
CA THR A 71 -13.29 2.50 -13.06
C THR A 71 -14.61 2.32 -13.82
N ILE A 72 -15.46 1.41 -13.35
CA ILE A 72 -16.73 1.06 -13.97
C ILE A 72 -17.81 1.65 -13.07
N GLU A 73 -18.56 2.62 -13.58
CA GLU A 73 -19.87 2.94 -13.01
C GLU A 73 -20.76 1.70 -13.14
N SER A 74 -20.78 0.89 -12.08
CA SER A 74 -21.70 -0.24 -11.97
C SER A 74 -22.79 0.14 -10.97
N SER A 75 -24.04 -0.07 -11.36
CA SER A 75 -25.16 0.09 -10.44
C SER A 75 -25.04 -0.89 -9.27
N ASP A 76 -25.63 -0.56 -8.12
CA ASP A 76 -25.65 -1.43 -6.92
C ASP A 76 -26.09 -2.88 -7.26
N PHE A 77 -27.01 -3.01 -8.23
CA PHE A 77 -27.50 -4.29 -8.71
C PHE A 77 -26.39 -5.16 -9.35
N GLU A 78 -25.51 -4.55 -10.15
CA GLU A 78 -24.41 -5.26 -10.82
C GLU A 78 -23.31 -5.69 -9.84
N LEU A 79 -23.05 -4.88 -8.82
CA LEU A 79 -22.11 -5.21 -7.74
C LEU A 79 -22.61 -6.40 -6.91
N MET A 80 -23.91 -6.44 -6.60
CA MET A 80 -24.51 -7.55 -5.85
C MET A 80 -24.53 -8.87 -6.63
N GLN A 81 -24.60 -8.83 -7.96
CA GLN A 81 -24.60 -10.02 -8.79
C GLN A 81 -23.21 -10.67 -8.90
N LYS A 82 -22.14 -9.85 -8.93
CA LYS A 82 -20.75 -10.33 -8.98
C LYS A 82 -20.22 -10.86 -7.65
N ALA A 83 -20.78 -10.45 -6.52
CA ALA A 83 -20.39 -10.93 -5.19
C ALA A 83 -20.90 -12.35 -4.84
N LYS A 84 -21.68 -12.99 -5.71
CA LYS A 84 -22.26 -14.33 -5.53
C LYS A 84 -21.55 -15.45 -6.30
N LEU A 85 -20.35 -15.20 -6.83
CA LEU A 85 -19.51 -16.21 -7.49
C LEU A 85 -18.27 -16.53 -6.65
#